data_AF-A0A699UA76-F1
#
_entry.id   AF-A0A699UA76-F1
#
_cell.length_a   1.000
_cell.length_b   1.000
_cell.length_c   1.000
_cell.angle_alpha   90.00
_cell.angle_beta   90.00
_cell.angle_gamma   90.00
#
_symmetry.space_group_name_H-M   'P 1'
#
loop_
_entity.id
_entity.type
_entity.pdbx_description
1 polymer ?
#
loop_
_entity_poly.entity_id
_entity_poly.type
_entity_poly.pdbx_seq_one_letter_code
_entity_poly.pdbx_strand_id
1 'polypeptide(L)'
;MNQFCEMKGIMRQYSVARTPQQIKVAKKRNRTLIEAARTMLADSKLPTTFWAEAVSTACYVHNKVLVVKPHNKTPYALFRGRTPMLSFMRPFGCPVIILNTIDHLDKFDRKADEGFFVG
;
A
#
# COMPACT_ATOMS: atom_id res chain seq x y z
N MET A 1 22.44 12.50 -6.78
CA MET A 1 20.98 12.68 -6.99
C MET A 1 20.66 13.56 -8.19
N ASN A 2 21.27 14.74 -8.34
CA ASN A 2 21.03 15.61 -9.50
C ASN A 2 21.37 14.92 -10.84
N GLN A 3 22.53 14.26 -10.91
CA GLN A 3 22.94 13.45 -12.06
C GLN A 3 21.91 12.37 -12.44
N PHE A 4 21.30 11.69 -11.46
CA PHE A 4 20.25 10.70 -11.72
C PHE A 4 18.99 11.35 -12.30
N CYS A 5 18.57 12.49 -11.75
CA CYS A 5 17.40 13.23 -12.25
C CYS A 5 17.64 13.72 -13.68
N GLU A 6 18.81 14.28 -13.97
CA GLU A 6 19.21 14.73 -15.33
C GLU A 6 19.22 13.55 -16.32
N MET A 7 19.86 12.43 -15.96
CA MET A 7 19.87 11.21 -16.78
C MET A 7 18.47 10.66 -17.06
N LYS A 8 17.50 10.86 -16.16
CA LYS A 8 16.11 10.42 -16.32
C LYS A 8 15.18 11.49 -16.89
N GLY A 9 15.70 12.67 -17.23
CA GLY A 9 14.89 13.80 -17.73
C GLY A 9 13.90 14.36 -16.68
N ILE A 10 14.19 14.19 -15.39
CA ILE A 10 13.33 14.64 -14.29
C ILE A 10 13.77 16.03 -13.84
N MET A 11 12.91 17.03 -14.05
CA MET A 11 13.13 18.37 -13.52
C MET A 11 12.85 18.40 -12.01
N ARG A 12 13.85 18.81 -11.22
CA ARG A 12 13.73 18.90 -9.77
C ARG A 12 13.45 20.33 -9.33
N GLN A 13 12.33 20.53 -8.65
CA GLN A 13 11.94 21.80 -8.04
C GLN A 13 11.98 21.68 -6.51
N TYR A 14 12.54 22.68 -5.83
CA TYR A 14 12.64 22.71 -4.39
C TYR A 14 11.59 23.65 -3.80
N SER A 15 10.94 23.22 -2.72
CA SER A 15 10.15 24.11 -1.89
C SER A 15 11.07 25.01 -1.08
N VAL A 16 10.61 26.22 -0.78
CA VAL A 16 11.29 27.14 0.14
C VAL A 16 11.37 26.50 1.52
N ALA A 17 12.52 26.64 2.16
CA ALA A 17 12.74 26.11 3.50
C ALA A 17 11.71 26.69 4.48
N ARG A 18 11.18 25.84 5.38
CA ARG A 18 10.19 26.24 6.39
C ARG A 18 8.91 26.87 5.82
N THR A 19 8.47 26.44 4.63
CA THR A 19 7.17 26.84 4.05
C THR A 19 6.19 25.66 4.03
N PRO A 20 5.50 25.35 5.15
CA PRO A 20 4.58 24.22 5.25
C PRO A 20 3.45 24.24 4.21
N GLN A 21 3.08 25.42 3.72
CA GLN A 21 2.02 25.62 2.73
C GLN A 21 2.35 24.92 1.40
N GLN A 22 3.62 24.95 0.97
CA GLN A 22 4.07 24.34 -0.28
C GLN A 22 4.08 22.81 -0.23
N ILE A 23 4.25 22.20 0.96
CA ILE A 23 4.32 20.73 1.16
C ILE A 23 2.99 20.20 1.73
N LYS A 24 1.96 21.04 1.83
CA LYS A 24 0.71 20.73 2.52
C LYS A 24 0.03 19.48 1.96
N VAL A 25 0.04 19.31 0.64
CA VAL A 25 -0.58 18.18 -0.05
C VAL A 25 0.12 16.87 0.35
N ALA A 26 1.45 16.81 0.24
CA ALA A 26 2.24 15.64 0.60
C ALA A 26 2.10 15.30 2.09
N LYS A 27 2.19 16.30 2.98
CA LYS A 27 2.01 16.10 4.43
C LYS A 27 0.63 15.53 4.77
N LYS A 28 -0.44 16.07 4.15
CA LYS A 28 -1.81 15.58 4.37
C LYS A 28 -1.95 14.13 3.91
N ARG A 29 -1.41 13.80 2.73
CA ARG A 29 -1.44 12.42 2.20
C ARG A 29 -0.67 11.45 3.10
N ASN A 30 0.54 11.80 3.52
CA ASN A 30 1.35 10.95 4.39
C ASN A 30 0.66 10.70 5.73
N ARG A 31 0.06 11.73 6.34
CA ARG A 31 -0.73 11.56 7.57
C ARG A 31 -1.89 10.59 7.35
N THR A 32 -2.66 10.73 6.27
CA THR A 32 -3.77 9.81 5.98
C THR A 32 -3.30 8.37 5.83
N LEU A 33 -2.18 8.12 5.14
CA LEU A 33 -1.63 6.78 4.98
C LEU A 33 -1.16 6.17 6.31
N ILE A 34 -0.49 6.96 7.15
CA ILE A 34 -0.03 6.51 8.46
C ILE A 34 -1.21 6.18 9.37
N GLU A 35 -2.26 7.02 9.40
CA GLU A 35 -3.46 6.74 10.19
C GLU A 35 -4.17 5.47 9.70
N ALA A 36 -4.32 5.29 8.38
CA ALA A 36 -4.92 4.07 7.82
C ALA A 36 -4.10 2.82 8.17
N ALA A 37 -2.77 2.86 8.05
CA ALA A 37 -1.90 1.76 8.43
C ALA A 37 -1.98 1.43 9.93
N ARG A 38 -2.05 2.45 10.79
CA ARG A 38 -2.27 2.27 12.25
C ARG A 38 -3.59 1.57 12.53
N THR A 39 -4.67 1.96 11.85
CA THR A 39 -5.98 1.29 11.98
C THR A 39 -5.91 -0.16 11.52
N MET A 40 -5.26 -0.45 10.40
CA MET A 40 -5.10 -1.83 9.90
C MET A 40 -4.32 -2.73 10.88
N LEU A 41 -3.23 -2.21 11.46
CA LEU A 41 -2.44 -2.94 12.46
C LEU A 41 -3.23 -3.18 13.75
N ALA A 42 -3.96 -2.17 14.22
CA ALA A 42 -4.78 -2.28 15.43
C ALA A 42 -5.92 -3.31 15.26
N ASP A 43 -6.58 -3.31 14.11
CA ASP A 43 -7.68 -4.23 13.79
C ASP A 43 -7.19 -5.69 13.64
N SER A 44 -6.10 -5.88 12.90
CA SER A 44 -5.50 -7.20 12.69
C SER A 44 -4.76 -7.78 13.90
N LYS A 45 -4.49 -6.95 14.92
CA LYS A 45 -3.65 -7.28 16.08
C LYS A 45 -2.23 -7.72 15.68
N LEU A 46 -1.77 -7.33 14.50
CA LEU A 46 -0.43 -7.63 14.03
C LEU A 46 0.61 -6.70 14.69
N PRO A 47 1.83 -7.19 14.92
CA PRO A 47 2.91 -6.37 15.46
C PRO A 47 3.24 -5.18 14.56
N THR A 48 3.77 -4.11 15.15
CA THR A 48 4.23 -2.92 14.42
C THR A 48 5.39 -3.18 13.46
N THR A 49 6.01 -4.37 13.50
CA THR A 49 7.00 -4.81 12.51
C THR A 49 6.43 -4.82 11.10
N PHE A 50 5.12 -5.06 10.94
CA PHE A 50 4.40 -5.07 9.66
C PHE A 50 3.98 -3.67 9.16
N TRP A 51 4.58 -2.60 9.68
CA TRP A 51 4.19 -1.23 9.34
C TRP A 51 4.40 -0.92 7.85
N ALA A 52 5.43 -1.48 7.21
CA ALA A 52 5.75 -1.21 5.82
C ALA A 52 4.67 -1.80 4.89
N GLU A 53 4.25 -3.02 5.18
CA GLU A 53 3.17 -3.75 4.51
C GLU A 53 1.82 -3.06 4.73
N ALA A 54 1.53 -2.63 5.96
CA ALA A 54 0.32 -1.88 6.28
C ALA A 54 0.26 -0.54 5.51
N VAL A 55 1.37 0.21 5.45
CA VAL A 55 1.44 1.47 4.68
C VAL A 55 1.31 1.21 3.17
N SER A 56 1.93 0.15 2.65
CA SER A 56 1.80 -0.26 1.25
C SER A 56 0.34 -0.61 0.89
N THR A 57 -0.31 -1.41 1.74
CA THR A 57 -1.72 -1.80 1.59
C THR A 57 -2.64 -0.59 1.67
N ALA A 58 -2.43 0.30 2.64
CA ALA A 58 -3.16 1.55 2.72
C ALA A 58 -3.02 2.37 1.44
N CYS A 59 -1.79 2.54 0.93
CA CYS A 59 -1.54 3.26 -0.32
C CYS A 59 -2.28 2.61 -1.51
N TYR A 60 -2.22 1.29 -1.60
CA TYR A 60 -2.88 0.50 -2.64
C TYR A 60 -4.40 0.71 -2.64
N VAL A 61 -5.03 0.56 -1.47
CA VAL A 61 -6.47 0.75 -1.28
C VAL A 61 -6.87 2.21 -1.56
N HIS A 62 -6.15 3.17 -0.99
CA HIS A 62 -6.44 4.59 -1.19
C HIS A 62 -6.40 5.01 -2.66
N ASN A 63 -5.47 4.46 -3.45
CA ASN A 63 -5.35 4.78 -4.88
C ASN A 63 -6.46 4.15 -5.73
N LYS A 64 -7.09 3.06 -5.26
CA LYS A 64 -8.07 2.28 -6.03
C LYS A 64 -9.51 2.48 -5.59
N VAL A 65 -9.76 2.86 -4.35
CA VAL A 65 -11.12 2.93 -3.79
C VAL A 65 -11.56 4.38 -3.59
N LEU A 66 -10.68 5.28 -3.15
CA LEU A 66 -11.09 6.66 -2.92
C LEU A 66 -11.34 7.40 -4.23
N VAL A 67 -12.51 8.03 -4.31
CA VAL A 67 -12.91 8.85 -5.45
C VAL A 67 -12.41 10.29 -5.28
N VAL A 68 -11.77 10.81 -6.32
CA VAL A 68 -11.41 12.22 -6.43
C VAL A 68 -12.65 12.99 -6.89
N LYS A 69 -13.29 13.71 -5.96
CA LYS A 69 -14.60 14.36 -6.15
C LYS A 69 -14.74 15.15 -7.48
N PRO A 70 -13.79 16.01 -7.88
CA PRO A 70 -13.92 16.77 -9.12
C PRO A 70 -14.04 15.93 -10.40
N HIS A 71 -13.50 14.71 -10.40
CA HIS A 71 -13.47 13.85 -11.59
C HIS A 71 -14.42 12.64 -11.49
N ASN A 72 -15.02 12.43 -10.31
CA ASN A 72 -15.81 11.24 -9.98
C ASN A 72 -15.10 9.91 -10.36
N LYS A 73 -13.77 9.88 -10.26
CA LYS A 73 -12.92 8.74 -10.60
C LYS A 73 -11.87 8.51 -9.51
N THR A 74 -11.40 7.28 -9.40
CA THR A 74 -10.30 6.94 -8.48
C THR A 74 -8.95 7.36 -9.09
N PRO A 75 -7.92 7.63 -8.27
CA PRO A 75 -6.57 7.93 -8.79
C PRO A 75 -6.07 6.87 -9.78
N TYR A 76 -6.35 5.59 -9.50
CA TYR A 76 -6.03 4.49 -10.41
C TYR A 76 -6.70 4.64 -11.77
N ALA A 77 -8.01 4.94 -11.79
CA ALA A 77 -8.74 5.12 -13.05
C ALA A 77 -8.27 6.36 -13.81
N LEU A 78 -7.93 7.44 -13.11
CA LEU A 78 -7.36 8.65 -13.73
C LEU A 78 -5.98 8.39 -14.34
N PHE A 79 -5.13 7.63 -13.66
CA PHE A 79 -3.76 7.39 -14.10
C PHE A 79 -3.64 6.26 -15.14
N ARG A 80 -4.46 5.20 -15.03
CA ARG A 80 -4.40 4.02 -15.90
C ARG A 80 -5.49 3.97 -16.97
N GLY A 81 -6.46 4.89 -16.93
CA GLY A 81 -7.58 4.92 -17.88
C GLY A 81 -8.56 3.74 -17.75
N ARG A 82 -8.47 2.92 -16.69
CA ARG A 82 -9.33 1.74 -16.49
C ARG A 82 -9.80 1.61 -15.05
N THR A 83 -10.99 1.06 -14.85
CA THR A 83 -11.54 0.79 -13.51
C THR A 83 -10.68 -0.25 -12.79
N PRO A 84 -10.32 -0.03 -11.51
CA PRO A 84 -9.61 -1.04 -10.74
C PRO A 84 -10.52 -2.23 -10.48
N MET A 85 -10.03 -3.44 -10.74
CA MET A 85 -10.63 -4.66 -10.19
C MET A 85 -10.38 -4.68 -8.68
N LEU A 86 -11.42 -5.02 -7.89
CA LEU A 86 -11.39 -5.04 -6.43
C LEU A 86 -11.70 -6.42 -5.83
N SER A 87 -12.11 -7.40 -6.66
CA SER A 87 -12.56 -8.73 -6.23
C SER A 87 -11.51 -9.53 -5.46
N PHE A 88 -10.23 -9.25 -5.70
CA PHE A 88 -9.10 -9.90 -5.02
C PHE A 88 -8.71 -9.22 -3.71
N MET A 89 -9.29 -8.07 -3.35
CA MET A 89 -8.97 -7.42 -2.09
C MET A 89 -9.40 -8.31 -0.92
N ARG A 90 -8.55 -8.38 0.10
CA ARG A 90 -8.81 -9.08 1.36
C ARG A 90 -8.48 -8.16 2.52
N PRO A 91 -9.15 -8.31 3.68
CA PRO A 91 -8.79 -7.56 4.88
C PRO A 91 -7.32 -7.78 5.24
N PHE A 92 -6.64 -6.71 5.63
CA PHE A 92 -5.28 -6.80 6.12
C PHE A 92 -5.26 -7.61 7.42
N GLY A 93 -4.32 -8.55 7.52
CA GLY A 93 -4.19 -9.49 8.61
C GLY A 93 -5.25 -10.59 8.66
N CYS A 94 -5.99 -10.85 7.57
CA CYS A 94 -6.90 -12.01 7.56
C CYS A 94 -6.09 -13.33 7.59
N PRO A 95 -6.56 -14.36 8.32
CA PRO A 95 -5.88 -15.66 8.35
C PRO A 95 -5.90 -16.28 6.96
N VAL A 96 -4.76 -16.86 6.57
CA VAL A 96 -4.57 -17.57 5.30
C VAL A 96 -3.91 -18.91 5.54
N ILE A 97 -4.19 -19.84 4.63
CA ILE A 97 -3.54 -21.14 4.56
C ILE A 97 -2.59 -21.12 3.37
N ILE A 98 -1.30 -21.33 3.63
CA ILE A 98 -0.22 -21.33 2.66
C ILE A 98 0.04 -22.79 2.32
N LEU A 99 -0.27 -23.20 1.09
CA LEU A 99 0.01 -24.55 0.62
C LEU A 99 1.52 -24.77 0.59
N ASN A 100 1.98 -25.85 1.23
CA ASN A 100 3.37 -26.27 1.16
C ASN A 100 3.59 -26.97 -0.20
N THR A 101 4.46 -26.39 -1.03
CA THR A 101 4.77 -26.89 -2.39
C THR A 101 6.09 -27.68 -2.45
N ILE A 102 6.61 -28.14 -1.31
CA ILE A 102 7.82 -28.96 -1.27
C ILE A 102 7.53 -30.34 -1.88
N ASP A 103 8.34 -30.76 -2.86
CA ASP A 103 8.15 -31.98 -3.65
C ASP A 103 8.37 -33.29 -2.85
N HIS A 104 8.98 -33.22 -1.68
CA HIS A 104 9.36 -34.38 -0.85
C HIS A 104 8.68 -34.35 0.54
N LEU A 105 7.37 -34.11 0.58
CA LEU A 105 6.60 -34.26 1.81
C LEU A 105 6.34 -35.75 2.08
N ASP A 106 6.73 -36.22 3.26
CA ASP A 106 6.38 -37.55 3.73
C ASP A 106 4.85 -37.68 3.90
N LYS A 107 4.36 -38.91 3.93
CA LYS A 107 2.91 -39.24 3.92
C LYS A 107 2.10 -38.53 5.01
N PHE A 108 2.74 -38.18 6.12
CA PHE A 108 2.11 -37.55 7.29
C PHE A 108 2.60 -36.12 7.56
N ASP A 109 3.39 -35.53 6.65
CA ASP A 109 3.88 -34.17 6.83
C ASP A 109 2.77 -33.13 6.66
N ARG A 110 2.97 -31.98 7.32
CA ARG A 110 2.07 -30.83 7.22
C ARG A 110 2.05 -30.31 5.79
N LYS A 111 0.88 -30.31 5.17
CA LYS A 111 0.68 -29.85 3.78
C LYS A 111 0.43 -28.35 3.63
N ALA A 112 0.20 -27.65 4.73
CA ALA A 112 -0.05 -26.21 4.67
C ALA A 112 0.25 -25.51 5.98
N ASP A 113 0.77 -24.30 5.88
CA ASP A 113 1.07 -23.43 7.02
C ASP A 113 -0.01 -22.36 7.20
N GLU A 114 -0.17 -21.91 8.43
CA GLU A 114 -1.04 -20.79 8.75
C GLU A 114 -0.25 -19.49 8.67
N GLY A 115 -0.87 -18.44 8.14
CA GLY A 115 -0.28 -17.12 8.05
C GLY A 115 -1.33 -16.02 8.06
N PHE A 116 -0.87 -14.79 7.85
CA PHE A 116 -1.71 -13.60 7.75
C PHE A 116 -1.50 -12.92 6.41
N PHE A 117 -2.58 -12.46 5.78
CA PHE A 117 -2.51 -11.70 4.54
C PHE A 117 -2.11 -10.25 4.83
N VAL A 118 -0.96 -9.80 4.35
CA VAL A 118 -0.42 -8.46 4.64
C VAL A 118 -0.47 -7.50 3.44
N GLY A 119 -1.37 -7.75 2.48
CA GLY A 119 -1.61 -6.88 1.32
C GLY A 119 -1.35 -7.52 -0.03
#